data_AF-A0A7W3APB4-F1
#
_entry.id   AF-A0A7W3APB4-F1
#
_cell.length_a   1.000
_cell.length_b   1.000
_cell.length_c   1.000
_cell.angle_alpha   90.00
_cell.angle_beta   90.00
_cell.angle_gamma   90.00
#
_symmetry.space_group_name_H-M   'P 1'
#
loop_
_entity.id
_entity.type
_entity.pdbx_description
1 polymer ?
#
loop_
_entity_poly.entity_id
_entity_poly.type
_entity_poly.pdbx_seq_one_letter_code
_entity_poly.pdbx_strand_id
1 'polypeptide(L)'
;VSQDPIGLAGGLNQYAYAPNPLTWIDPLGLTPVDATGYSVYGLFDPGAKEPYYVGITNDMDRRRAEHESTGRLSKENGRMLPLDENVKYGQARGYEQYYIEKYKTRTGTIGEEISSTNRGNKYNSFDYGRTDSRAQAFKDAYNSKKGGSGGRKCG
;
A
#
# COMPACT_ATOMS: atom_id res chain seq x y z
N VAL A 1 -44.49 16.08 -33.28
CA VAL A 1 -43.70 14.86 -33.58
C VAL A 1 -42.29 15.15 -33.07
N SER A 2 -42.07 15.17 -31.76
CA SER A 2 -41.83 14.04 -30.83
C SER A 2 -40.60 13.24 -31.26
N GLN A 3 -39.51 13.50 -30.53
CA GLN A 3 -38.12 13.14 -30.78
C GLN A 3 -37.89 11.65 -30.52
N ASP A 4 -37.10 11.01 -31.38
CA ASP A 4 -36.87 9.56 -31.40
C ASP A 4 -36.24 9.02 -30.08
N PRO A 5 -36.73 7.89 -29.55
CA PRO A 5 -36.17 7.26 -28.35
C PRO A 5 -34.95 6.44 -28.73
N ILE A 6 -33.77 7.05 -28.58
CA ILE A 6 -32.52 6.30 -28.55
C ILE A 6 -32.50 5.55 -27.21
N GLY A 7 -32.75 4.25 -27.28
CA GLY A 7 -32.55 3.31 -26.18
C GLY A 7 -31.06 3.15 -25.88
N LEU A 8 -30.45 4.12 -25.18
CA LEU A 8 -29.26 3.84 -24.40
C LEU A 8 -29.73 3.13 -23.13
N ALA A 9 -29.53 1.82 -23.09
CA ALA A 9 -29.53 1.06 -21.85
C ALA A 9 -28.58 1.77 -20.88
N GLY A 10 -29.17 2.48 -19.91
CA GLY A 10 -28.47 3.17 -18.85
C GLY A 10 -27.68 2.15 -18.04
N GLY A 11 -26.37 2.17 -18.22
CA GLY A 11 -25.47 1.26 -17.55
C GLY A 11 -24.02 1.45 -17.95
N LEU A 12 -23.57 2.68 -18.17
CA LEU A 12 -22.15 2.98 -18.08
C LEU A 12 -21.73 2.83 -16.61
N ASN A 13 -21.60 1.59 -16.13
CA ASN A 13 -20.73 1.27 -15.00
C ASN A 13 -19.27 1.37 -15.46
N GLN A 14 -18.91 2.55 -15.98
CA GLN A 14 -17.54 2.97 -16.31
C GLN A 14 -16.87 3.72 -15.13
N TYR A 15 -17.51 3.72 -13.95
CA TYR A 15 -16.98 4.30 -12.72
C TYR A 15 -16.70 3.27 -11.63
N ALA A 16 -16.38 2.03 -11.99
CA ALA A 16 -15.46 1.27 -11.17
C ALA A 16 -14.08 1.92 -11.33
N TYR A 17 -13.88 3.07 -10.67
CA TYR A 17 -12.56 3.42 -10.18
C TYR A 17 -12.19 2.25 -9.29
N ALA A 18 -11.49 1.26 -9.85
CA ALA A 18 -10.85 0.23 -9.06
C ALA A 18 -10.14 1.01 -7.95
N PRO A 19 -10.50 0.83 -6.67
CA PRO A 19 -9.69 1.32 -5.58
C PRO A 19 -8.48 0.42 -5.53
N ASN A 20 -7.66 0.51 -6.58
CA ASN A 20 -6.34 -0.02 -6.65
C ASN A 20 -5.56 0.89 -5.71
N PRO A 21 -5.22 0.45 -4.48
CA PRO A 21 -4.46 1.28 -3.54
C PRO A 21 -3.06 1.63 -4.06
N LEU A 22 -2.70 1.00 -5.19
CA LEU A 22 -1.61 1.35 -6.07
C LEU A 22 -2.02 2.56 -6.94
N THR A 23 -2.12 3.75 -6.35
CA THR A 23 -1.54 4.87 -7.09
C THR A 23 -0.05 4.51 -7.28
N TRP A 24 0.23 3.92 -8.45
CA TRP A 24 1.53 3.71 -9.05
C TRP A 24 2.24 2.41 -8.62
N ILE A 25 1.86 1.28 -9.24
CA ILE A 25 2.96 0.56 -9.93
C ILE A 25 3.46 1.60 -10.91
N ASP A 26 4.54 2.28 -10.57
CA ASP A 26 5.29 3.09 -11.50
C ASP A 26 5.95 2.11 -12.46
N PRO A 27 5.37 1.84 -13.64
CA PRO A 27 5.93 0.86 -14.55
C PRO A 27 7.22 1.41 -15.17
N LEU A 28 7.44 2.74 -15.07
CA LEU A 28 8.51 3.51 -15.69
C LEU A 28 9.67 3.84 -14.74
N GLY A 29 9.50 3.69 -13.43
CA GLY A 29 10.52 4.04 -12.44
C GLY A 29 10.79 5.55 -12.29
N LEU A 30 9.84 6.42 -12.65
CA LEU A 30 9.93 7.88 -12.56
C LEU A 30 10.27 8.40 -11.16
N THR A 31 9.86 7.70 -10.09
CA THR A 31 10.30 8.08 -8.74
C THR A 31 11.71 7.56 -8.49
N PRO A 32 12.70 8.42 -8.25
CA PRO A 32 14.06 8.00 -7.93
C PRO A 32 14.11 7.15 -6.66
N VAL A 33 14.96 6.12 -6.63
CA VAL A 33 15.09 5.23 -5.45
C VAL A 33 15.58 5.97 -4.20
N ASP A 34 16.24 7.10 -4.40
CA ASP A 34 16.81 7.99 -3.40
C ASP A 34 15.90 9.16 -3.02
N ALA A 35 14.72 9.30 -3.64
CA ALA A 35 13.75 10.33 -3.28
C ALA A 35 13.35 10.21 -1.81
N THR A 36 13.47 11.30 -1.06
CA THR A 36 13.21 11.35 0.40
C THR A 36 11.78 11.76 0.72
N GLY A 37 11.43 11.76 2.01
CA GLY A 37 10.12 12.21 2.48
C GLY A 37 9.02 11.16 2.38
N TYR A 38 9.37 9.88 2.23
CA TYR A 38 8.40 8.79 2.28
C TYR A 38 8.28 8.25 3.71
N SER A 39 7.10 7.74 4.02
CA SER A 39 6.79 7.03 5.25
C SER A 39 6.17 5.68 4.92
N VAL A 40 6.51 4.66 5.69
CA VAL A 40 5.83 3.36 5.69
C VAL A 40 4.82 3.41 6.82
N TYR A 41 3.57 3.05 6.55
CA TYR A 41 2.49 3.09 7.54
C TYR A 41 1.75 1.77 7.62
N GLY A 42 1.11 1.55 8.76
CA GLY A 42 0.16 0.47 8.98
C GLY A 42 -1.25 1.02 9.22
N LEU A 43 -2.27 0.29 8.77
CA LEU A 43 -3.66 0.51 9.18
C LEU A 43 -4.04 -0.51 10.25
N PHE A 44 -4.64 -0.02 11.33
CA PHE A 44 -4.93 -0.78 12.53
C PHE A 44 -6.41 -0.71 12.87
N ASP A 45 -6.94 -1.84 13.32
CA ASP A 45 -8.22 -1.87 14.00
C ASP A 45 -8.13 -1.19 15.38
N PRO A 46 -9.28 -0.78 15.95
CA PRO A 46 -9.34 -0.22 17.30
C PRO A 46 -8.72 -1.19 18.30
N GLY A 47 -7.74 -0.73 19.09
CA GLY A 47 -7.06 -1.57 20.08
C GLY A 47 -6.08 -2.61 19.53
N ALA A 48 -6.02 -2.83 18.21
CA ALA A 48 -5.07 -3.76 17.61
C ALA A 48 -3.61 -3.28 17.77
N LYS A 49 -2.70 -4.23 18.05
CA LYS A 49 -1.25 -3.96 18.13
C LYS A 49 -0.54 -4.17 16.79
N GLU A 50 -1.16 -4.89 15.88
CA GLU A 50 -0.61 -5.26 14.58
C GLU A 50 -1.49 -4.68 13.46
N PRO A 51 -0.90 -4.21 12.36
CA PRO A 51 -1.66 -3.68 11.25
C PRO A 51 -2.30 -4.80 10.43
N TYR A 52 -3.47 -4.55 9.86
CA TYR A 52 -4.08 -5.44 8.86
C TYR A 52 -3.67 -5.08 7.43
N TYR A 53 -3.10 -3.89 7.22
CA TYR A 53 -2.62 -3.39 5.93
C TYR A 53 -1.36 -2.55 6.14
N VAL A 54 -0.41 -2.66 5.23
CA VAL A 54 0.82 -1.85 5.21
C VAL A 54 0.91 -1.12 3.88
N GLY A 55 1.31 0.15 3.90
CA GLY A 55 1.53 0.92 2.67
C GLY A 55 2.66 1.94 2.80
N ILE A 56 3.00 2.59 1.68
CA ILE A 56 3.91 3.72 1.63
C ILE A 56 3.21 4.99 1.15
N THR A 57 3.62 6.15 1.65
CA THR A 57 3.15 7.45 1.17
C THR A 57 4.16 8.55 1.48
N ASN A 58 4.14 9.63 0.70
CA ASN A 58 4.81 10.88 1.03
C ASN A 58 3.87 11.92 1.66
N ASP A 59 2.57 11.58 1.75
CA ASP A 59 1.51 12.42 2.30
C ASP A 59 0.56 11.52 3.10
N MET A 60 0.68 11.57 4.43
CA MET A 60 -0.07 10.72 5.35
C MET A 60 -1.55 11.11 5.40
N ASP A 61 -1.85 12.41 5.42
CA ASP A 61 -3.20 12.93 5.58
C ASP A 61 -4.05 12.63 4.35
N ARG A 62 -3.50 12.89 3.15
CA ARG A 62 -4.18 12.54 1.90
C ARG A 62 -4.43 11.05 1.81
N ARG A 63 -3.42 10.22 2.12
CA ARG A 63 -3.54 8.77 2.03
C ARG A 63 -4.53 8.20 3.05
N ARG A 64 -4.59 8.78 4.26
CA ARG A 64 -5.60 8.42 5.27
C ARG A 64 -7.00 8.68 4.74
N ALA A 65 -7.25 9.86 4.18
CA ALA A 65 -8.55 10.22 3.60
C ALA A 65 -8.95 9.29 2.44
N GLU A 66 -8.01 8.87 1.60
CA GLU A 66 -8.24 7.87 0.54
C GLU A 66 -8.66 6.50 1.11
N HIS A 67 -8.05 6.04 2.21
CA HIS A 67 -8.46 4.78 2.83
C HIS A 67 -9.82 4.88 3.52
N GLU A 68 -10.13 6.04 4.10
CA GLU A 68 -11.44 6.33 4.67
C GLU A 68 -12.55 6.42 3.62
N SER A 69 -12.26 6.99 2.45
CA SER A 69 -13.23 7.11 1.35
C SER A 69 -13.52 5.77 0.69
N THR A 70 -12.52 4.90 0.59
CA THR A 70 -12.66 3.55 0.03
C THR A 70 -13.21 2.52 1.03
N GLY A 71 -13.42 2.91 2.29
CA GLY A 71 -13.86 2.01 3.35
C GLY A 71 -12.79 1.02 3.82
N ARG A 72 -11.53 1.16 3.38
CA ARG A 72 -10.42 0.36 3.90
C ARG A 72 -10.13 0.70 5.36
N LEU A 73 -10.22 1.98 5.71
CA LEU A 73 -10.03 2.50 7.07
C LEU A 73 -11.36 3.01 7.63
N SER A 74 -11.68 2.63 8.86
CA SER A 74 -12.83 3.19 9.58
C SER A 74 -12.58 4.65 9.93
N LYS A 75 -13.52 5.54 9.57
CA LYS A 75 -13.49 6.97 9.92
C LYS A 75 -13.62 7.22 11.42
N GLU A 76 -14.34 6.35 12.12
CA GLU A 76 -14.67 6.56 13.54
C GLU A 76 -13.53 6.13 14.45
N ASN A 77 -12.88 5.01 14.16
CA ASN A 77 -11.97 4.35 15.09
C ASN A 77 -10.76 3.68 14.41
N GLY A 78 -10.64 3.77 13.09
CA GLY A 78 -9.49 3.28 12.35
C GLY A 78 -8.26 4.14 12.59
N ARG A 79 -7.12 3.49 12.81
CA ARG A 79 -5.85 4.19 13.02
C ARG A 79 -4.89 3.93 11.87
N MET A 80 -4.33 5.00 11.31
CA MET A 80 -3.21 4.94 10.39
C MET A 80 -1.99 5.47 11.14
N LEU A 81 -0.98 4.62 11.33
CA LEU A 81 0.22 4.97 12.10
C LEU A 81 1.47 4.75 11.25
N PRO A 82 2.45 5.67 11.31
CA PRO A 82 3.75 5.44 10.69
C PRO A 82 4.49 4.31 11.42
N LEU A 83 5.07 3.40 10.64
CA LEU A 83 6.00 2.36 11.07
C LEU A 83 7.46 2.82 10.89
N ASP A 84 7.70 3.62 9.84
CA ASP A 84 8.95 4.33 9.58
C ASP A 84 8.63 5.67 8.91
N GLU A 85 9.38 6.70 9.25
CA GLU A 85 9.19 8.07 8.74
C GLU A 85 10.47 8.58 8.08
N ASN A 86 10.30 9.49 7.11
CA ASN A 86 11.40 10.17 6.42
C ASN A 86 12.45 9.22 5.81
N VAL A 87 11.97 8.14 5.20
CA VAL A 87 12.79 7.17 4.48
C VAL A 87 12.87 7.51 2.99
N LYS A 88 13.88 6.97 2.31
CA LYS A 88 13.96 7.03 0.84
C LYS A 88 12.91 6.12 0.22
N TYR A 89 12.45 6.43 -1.00
CA TYR A 89 11.48 5.62 -1.72
C TYR A 89 11.90 4.14 -1.81
N GLY A 90 13.16 3.87 -2.18
CA GLY A 90 13.66 2.49 -2.26
C GLY A 90 13.70 1.78 -0.91
N GLN A 91 13.97 2.51 0.17
CA GLN A 91 13.88 1.98 1.53
C GLN A 91 12.43 1.68 1.89
N ALA A 92 11.51 2.60 1.60
CA ALA A 92 10.08 2.43 1.85
C ALA A 92 9.54 1.16 1.20
N ARG A 93 9.91 0.87 -0.05
CA ARG A 93 9.50 -0.36 -0.76
C ARG A 93 10.02 -1.63 -0.11
N GLY A 94 11.29 -1.66 0.28
CA GLY A 94 11.87 -2.80 0.99
C GLY A 94 11.22 -3.02 2.36
N TYR A 95 11.00 -1.94 3.12
CA TYR A 95 10.41 -1.97 4.46
C TYR A 95 8.93 -2.35 4.40
N GLU A 96 8.17 -1.83 3.44
CA GLU A 96 6.79 -2.23 3.16
C GLU A 96 6.69 -3.74 2.97
N GLN A 97 7.56 -4.33 2.12
CA GLN A 97 7.59 -5.79 1.94
C GLN A 97 7.90 -6.53 3.25
N TYR A 98 8.87 -6.05 4.02
CA TYR A 98 9.23 -6.65 5.30
C TYR A 98 8.03 -6.67 6.26
N TYR A 99 7.31 -5.56 6.38
CA TYR A 99 6.15 -5.49 7.28
C TYR A 99 4.95 -6.29 6.77
N ILE A 100 4.73 -6.36 5.46
CA ILE A 100 3.71 -7.23 4.86
C ILE A 100 3.94 -8.68 5.29
N GLU A 101 5.18 -9.15 5.26
CA GLU A 101 5.53 -10.51 5.68
C GLU A 101 5.52 -10.69 7.20
N LYS A 102 6.06 -9.71 7.94
CA LYS A 102 6.12 -9.73 9.41
C LYS A 102 4.73 -9.86 10.03
N TYR A 103 3.79 -9.04 9.55
CA TYR A 103 2.42 -8.97 10.08
C TYR A 103 1.43 -9.80 9.26
N LYS A 104 1.90 -10.54 8.26
CA LYS A 104 1.07 -11.42 7.41
C LYS A 104 -0.15 -10.70 6.83
N THR A 105 0.01 -9.45 6.40
CA THR A 105 -1.11 -8.62 5.92
C THR A 105 -1.57 -8.97 4.50
N ARG A 106 -0.93 -9.94 3.85
CA ARG A 106 -1.33 -10.43 2.52
C ARG A 106 -2.58 -11.32 2.60
N THR A 107 -3.68 -10.75 3.05
CA THR A 107 -4.97 -11.41 3.26
C THR A 107 -6.03 -11.00 2.25
N GLY A 108 -5.75 -10.02 1.39
CA GLY A 108 -6.71 -9.54 0.41
C GLY A 108 -6.75 -10.40 -0.86
N THR A 109 -7.95 -10.62 -1.39
CA THR A 109 -8.21 -11.27 -2.68
C THR A 109 -8.13 -10.27 -3.82
N ILE A 110 -7.37 -10.61 -4.86
CA ILE A 110 -7.24 -9.81 -6.08
C ILE A 110 -8.55 -9.86 -6.86
N GLY A 111 -9.01 -8.70 -7.35
CA GLY A 111 -10.25 -8.58 -8.14
C GLY A 111 -11.52 -8.40 -7.33
N GLU A 112 -11.49 -8.63 -6.02
CA GLU A 112 -12.62 -8.37 -5.13
C GLU A 112 -12.62 -6.94 -4.60
N GLU A 113 -13.79 -6.39 -4.25
CA GLU A 113 -13.91 -5.06 -3.64
C GLU A 113 -13.36 -4.99 -2.22
N ILE A 114 -13.06 -3.77 -1.75
CA ILE A 114 -12.63 -3.56 -0.36
C ILE A 114 -13.81 -3.75 0.59
N SER A 115 -13.59 -4.57 1.61
CA SER A 115 -14.58 -4.87 2.64
C SER A 115 -13.90 -5.13 3.98
N SER A 116 -14.69 -5.29 5.04
CA SER A 116 -14.19 -5.64 6.38
C SER A 116 -13.35 -6.93 6.39
N THR A 117 -13.63 -7.87 5.48
CA THR A 117 -12.91 -9.14 5.32
C THR A 117 -11.85 -9.11 4.22
N ASN A 118 -11.93 -8.16 3.29
CA ASN A 118 -11.02 -8.04 2.14
C ASN A 118 -10.28 -6.68 2.10
N ARG A 119 -9.66 -6.28 3.22
CA ARG A 119 -8.98 -4.99 3.37
C ARG A 119 -7.46 -5.05 3.52
N GLY A 120 -6.90 -6.26 3.63
CA GLY A 120 -5.45 -6.45 3.69
C GLY A 120 -4.73 -6.15 2.37
N ASN A 121 -3.41 -6.29 2.39
CA ASN A 121 -2.58 -6.19 1.19
C ASN A 121 -2.99 -7.29 0.19
N LYS A 122 -3.19 -6.91 -1.07
CA LYS A 122 -3.49 -7.83 -2.18
C LYS A 122 -2.23 -8.24 -2.96
N TYR A 123 -1.23 -7.37 -2.93
CA TYR A 123 0.02 -7.53 -3.65
C TYR A 123 1.21 -7.40 -2.70
N ASN A 124 2.33 -7.99 -3.10
CA ASN A 124 3.63 -7.67 -2.53
C ASN A 124 4.01 -6.23 -2.87
N SER A 125 4.91 -5.63 -2.08
CA SER A 125 5.49 -4.35 -2.41
C SER A 125 6.26 -4.46 -3.73
N PHE A 126 7.23 -5.38 -3.84
CA PHE A 126 8.00 -5.57 -5.08
C PHE A 126 8.03 -7.02 -5.54
N ASP A 127 8.41 -7.22 -6.81
CA ASP A 127 8.60 -8.54 -7.41
C ASP A 127 10.00 -9.09 -7.08
N TYR A 128 10.04 -10.24 -6.41
CA TYR A 128 11.27 -10.95 -6.06
C TYR A 128 12.07 -11.42 -7.28
N GLY A 129 11.41 -11.71 -8.40
CA GLY A 129 12.04 -12.18 -9.63
C GLY A 129 12.75 -11.08 -10.43
N ARG A 130 12.47 -9.81 -10.13
CA ARG A 130 13.04 -8.66 -10.84
C ARG A 130 14.51 -8.44 -10.45
N THR A 131 15.40 -8.18 -11.41
CA THR A 131 16.87 -8.15 -11.21
C THR A 131 17.54 -6.83 -11.60
N ASP A 132 16.79 -5.79 -11.94
CA ASP A 132 17.38 -4.47 -12.22
C ASP A 132 17.84 -3.77 -10.94
N SER A 133 18.60 -2.69 -11.10
CA SER A 133 19.19 -1.92 -10.00
C SER A 133 18.16 -1.41 -8.99
N ARG A 134 16.92 -1.09 -9.42
CA ARG A 134 15.86 -0.67 -8.49
C ARG A 134 15.40 -1.83 -7.62
N ALA A 135 15.15 -3.00 -8.23
CA ALA A 135 14.78 -4.20 -7.49
C ALA A 135 15.87 -4.62 -6.51
N GLN A 136 17.15 -4.47 -6.86
CA GLN A 136 18.25 -4.71 -5.94
C GLN A 136 18.19 -3.78 -4.73
N ALA A 137 17.98 -2.47 -4.94
CA ALA A 137 17.84 -1.51 -3.84
C ALA A 137 16.67 -1.84 -2.90
N PHE A 138 15.55 -2.34 -3.44
CA PHE A 138 14.40 -2.78 -2.63
C PHE A 138 14.72 -4.04 -1.82
N LYS A 139 15.41 -5.01 -2.42
CA LYS A 139 15.87 -6.24 -1.75
C LYS A 139 16.87 -5.93 -0.64
N ASP A 140 17.82 -5.02 -0.88
CA ASP A 140 18.81 -4.60 0.11
C ASP A 140 18.13 -3.92 1.31
N ALA A 141 17.17 -3.04 1.07
CA ALA A 141 16.38 -2.42 2.14
C ALA A 141 15.50 -3.42 2.90
N TYR A 142 14.89 -4.38 2.21
CA TYR A 142 14.16 -5.48 2.86
C TYR A 142 15.08 -6.28 3.78
N ASN A 143 16.26 -6.68 3.28
CA ASN A 143 17.23 -7.45 4.03
C ASN A 143 17.82 -6.68 5.22
N SER A 144 18.06 -5.37 5.07
CA SER A 144 18.55 -4.53 6.18
C SER A 144 17.53 -4.46 7.32
N LYS A 145 16.23 -4.36 7.01
CA LYS A 145 15.17 -4.38 8.02
C LYS A 145 15.01 -5.75 8.68
N LYS A 146 15.11 -6.82 7.87
CA LYS A 146 15.08 -8.21 8.34
C LYS A 146 16.27 -8.54 9.26
N GLY A 147 17.47 -8.14 8.89
CA GLY A 147 18.71 -8.35 9.66
C GLY A 147 18.86 -7.41 10.86
N GLY A 148 18.39 -6.17 10.75
CA GLY A 148 18.36 -5.20 11.87
C GLY A 148 17.40 -5.61 13.00
N SER A 149 16.48 -6.55 12.74
CA SER A 149 15.63 -7.16 13.76
C SER A 149 16.37 -8.19 14.64
N GLY A 150 17.66 -8.45 14.39
CA GLY A 150 18.44 -9.53 15.03
C GLY A 150 19.85 -9.19 15.48
N GLY A 151 20.22 -7.93 15.72
CA GLY A 151 21.61 -7.63 16.12
C GLY A 151 21.87 -6.27 16.73
N ARG A 152 21.57 -6.11 18.03
CA ARG A 152 22.53 -5.42 18.92
C ARG A 152 23.53 -6.48 19.37
N LYS A 153 24.64 -6.65 18.63
CA LYS A 153 25.87 -7.11 19.28
C LYS A 153 26.46 -5.88 19.94
N CYS A 154 26.22 -5.75 21.25
CA CYS A 154 27.05 -4.91 22.10
C CYS A 154 28.45 -5.52 22.08
N GLY A 155 29.42 -4.74 21.62
CA GLY A 155 30.83 -4.99 21.89
C GLY A 155 31.20 -4.53 23.30
#